data_AF-A0A0F9ADI1-F1
#
_entry.id   AF-A0A0F9ADI1-F1
#
_cell.length_a   1.000
_cell.length_b   1.000
_cell.length_c   1.000
_cell.angle_alpha   90.00
_cell.angle_beta   90.00
_cell.angle_gamma   90.00
#
_symmetry.space_group_name_H-M   'P 1'
#
loop_
_entity.id
_entity.type
_entity.pdbx_description
1 polymer ?
#
loop_
_entity_poly.entity_id
_entity_poly.type
_entity_poly.pdbx_seq_one_letter_code
_entity_poly.pdbx_strand_id
1 'polypeptide(L)'
;MTTFKKDVTYTDEVTYELRDKCVAVSLLTHDAPKAIDRLYKYKSRKAMTSGTLTEVPDQSVFIQYLHKRLVENDQKFLASEFLFRSFKEAVLYNSNTNPQYGTIQGAGDEGGDFIFVKR
;
A
#
# COMPACT_ATOMS: atom_id res chain seq x y z
N MET A 1 -7.77 21.21 0.29
CA MET A 1 -8.41 20.40 1.35
C MET A 1 -8.86 19.11 0.70
N THR A 2 -8.00 18.08 0.71
CA THR A 2 -8.19 16.85 -0.07
C THR A 2 -8.95 15.84 0.76
N THR A 3 -10.20 15.58 0.40
CA THR A 3 -11.08 14.64 1.09
C THR A 3 -10.75 13.20 0.64
N PHE A 4 -10.05 12.45 1.50
CA PHE A 4 -9.89 11.00 1.35
C PHE A 4 -11.20 10.32 1.76
N LYS A 5 -11.96 9.80 0.79
CA LYS A 5 -13.11 8.92 1.06
C LYS A 5 -12.78 7.51 0.58
N LYS A 6 -12.10 6.75 1.43
CA LYS A 6 -12.07 5.29 1.48
C LYS A 6 -11.88 4.93 2.94
N ASP A 7 -12.73 4.06 3.47
CA ASP A 7 -12.70 3.61 4.85
C ASP A 7 -11.38 2.91 5.16
N VAL A 8 -10.40 3.67 5.66
CA VAL A 8 -9.19 3.16 6.29
C VAL A 8 -9.54 3.02 7.76
N THR A 9 -9.94 1.82 8.17
CA THR A 9 -10.09 1.51 9.60
C THR A 9 -8.70 1.34 10.20
N TYR A 10 -8.28 2.34 10.97
CA TYR A 10 -7.11 2.28 11.84
C TYR A 10 -7.55 1.56 13.12
N THR A 11 -7.20 0.30 13.26
CA THR A 11 -7.40 -0.48 14.49
C THR A 11 -6.04 -1.01 14.92
N ASP A 12 -5.77 -0.92 16.23
CA ASP A 12 -4.48 -0.90 16.93
C ASP A 12 -3.52 -2.11 16.76
N GLU A 13 -3.66 -2.88 15.69
CA GLU A 13 -2.66 -3.82 15.19
C GLU A 13 -2.65 -3.64 13.66
N VAL A 14 -1.73 -2.82 13.13
CA VAL A 14 -1.80 -2.34 11.74
C VAL A 14 -1.39 -3.44 10.74
N THR A 15 -2.29 -4.40 10.55
CA THR A 15 -2.39 -5.19 9.32
C THR A 15 -3.21 -4.36 8.35
N TYR A 16 -2.57 -3.87 7.28
CA TYR A 16 -3.29 -3.26 6.16
C TYR A 16 -4.06 -4.35 5.40
N GLU A 17 -5.21 -4.76 5.92
CA GLU A 17 -6.16 -5.55 5.16
C GLU A 17 -6.94 -4.58 4.28
N LEU A 18 -6.41 -4.31 3.08
CA LEU A 18 -7.14 -3.62 2.02
C LEU A 18 -8.28 -4.53 1.58
N ARG A 19 -9.37 -4.52 2.36
CA ARG A 19 -10.52 -5.40 2.17
C ARG A 19 -11.18 -5.10 0.82
N ASP A 20 -11.29 -6.16 0.04
CA ASP A 20 -12.10 -6.24 -1.17
C ASP A 20 -13.55 -5.86 -0.87
N LYS A 21 -13.90 -4.58 -1.04
CA LYS A 21 -15.15 -4.13 -1.68
C LYS A 21 -14.94 -2.76 -2.32
N CYS A 22 -13.89 -2.62 -3.13
CA CYS A 22 -13.96 -1.62 -4.20
C CYS A 22 -14.68 -2.31 -5.35
N VAL A 23 -15.87 -1.79 -5.68
CA VAL A 23 -16.56 -1.99 -6.96
C VAL A 23 -15.53 -2.27 -8.05
N ALA A 24 -15.76 -3.27 -8.89
CA ALA A 24 -15.07 -3.39 -10.16
C ALA A 24 -15.34 -2.10 -10.95
N VAL A 25 -14.52 -1.06 -10.69
CA VAL A 25 -14.46 0.14 -11.49
C VAL A 25 -13.74 -0.32 -12.74
N SER A 26 -14.54 -0.95 -13.60
CA SER A 26 -14.39 -0.89 -15.04
C SER A 26 -13.84 0.50 -15.37
N LEU A 27 -12.64 0.51 -15.94
CA LEU A 27 -11.82 1.67 -16.28
C LEU A 27 -10.96 2.21 -15.11
N LEU A 28 -9.80 1.58 -14.90
CA LEU A 28 -8.61 2.43 -14.96
C LEU A 28 -8.73 3.23 -16.26
N THR A 29 -8.71 4.55 -16.14
CA THR A 29 -8.92 5.49 -17.25
C THR A 29 -8.03 5.10 -18.44
N HIS A 30 -8.43 5.44 -19.68
CA HIS A 30 -7.71 5.07 -20.94
C HIS A 30 -6.21 5.43 -20.96
N ASP A 31 -5.75 6.21 -19.99
CA ASP A 31 -4.37 6.67 -19.80
C ASP A 31 -3.52 5.78 -18.90
N ALA A 32 -4.08 4.74 -18.26
CA ALA A 32 -3.30 3.83 -17.44
C ALA A 32 -2.31 3.02 -18.30
N PRO A 33 -1.02 2.96 -17.93
CA PRO A 33 -0.07 2.12 -18.63
C PRO A 33 -0.51 0.65 -18.60
N LYS A 34 -0.27 -0.09 -19.68
CA LYS A 34 -0.63 -1.53 -19.79
C LYS A 34 -0.11 -2.39 -18.62
N ALA A 35 1.01 -2.01 -18.02
CA ALA A 35 1.55 -2.69 -16.85
C ALA A 35 0.66 -2.52 -15.61
N ILE A 36 0.18 -1.29 -15.36
CA ILE A 36 -0.74 -0.97 -14.27
C ILE A 36 -2.09 -1.67 -14.47
N ASP A 37 -2.59 -1.64 -15.71
CA ASP A 37 -3.85 -2.32 -16.06
C ASP A 37 -3.78 -3.83 -15.77
N ARG A 38 -2.66 -4.47 -16.13
CA ARG A 38 -2.43 -5.88 -15.79
C ARG A 38 -2.38 -6.14 -14.29
N LEU A 39 -1.67 -5.32 -13.52
CA LEU A 39 -1.57 -5.48 -12.07
C LEU A 39 -2.92 -5.27 -11.37
N TYR A 40 -3.74 -4.36 -11.88
CA TYR A 40 -5.07 -4.07 -11.33
C TYR A 40 -6.11 -5.15 -11.71
N LYS A 41 -5.95 -5.79 -12.86
CA LYS A 41 -6.90 -6.79 -13.38
C LYS A 41 -7.01 -8.03 -12.49
N TYR A 42 -5.90 -8.47 -11.90
CA TYR A 42 -5.87 -9.69 -11.11
C TYR A 42 -6.13 -9.40 -9.63
N LYS A 43 -6.75 -10.36 -8.95
CA LYS A 43 -7.01 -10.25 -7.52
C LYS A 43 -5.68 -10.15 -6.74
N SER A 44 -5.62 -9.19 -5.81
CA SER A 44 -4.43 -8.93 -5.01
C SER A 44 -4.66 -9.22 -3.52
N ARG A 45 -3.67 -9.79 -2.86
CA ARG A 45 -3.59 -10.09 -1.43
C ARG A 45 -2.21 -9.75 -0.90
N LYS A 46 -1.77 -8.51 -1.12
CA LYS A 46 -0.50 -8.01 -0.61
C LYS A 46 -0.69 -7.41 0.79
N ALA A 47 0.36 -7.48 1.59
CA ALA A 47 0.45 -6.78 2.87
C ALA A 47 1.77 -6.01 2.94
N MET A 48 1.73 -4.87 3.60
CA MET A 48 2.92 -4.15 4.06
C MET A 48 2.88 -4.11 5.58
N THR A 49 4.01 -4.38 6.25
CA THR A 49 4.11 -4.32 7.71
C THR A 49 5.39 -3.57 8.10
N SER A 50 5.38 -2.96 9.30
CA SER A 50 6.60 -2.41 9.91
C SER A 50 7.59 -3.51 10.31
N GLY A 51 7.12 -4.75 10.47
CA GLY A 51 7.95 -5.90 10.82
C GLY A 51 8.43 -5.89 12.27
N THR A 52 7.67 -5.27 13.18
CA THR A 52 7.84 -5.45 14.62
C THR A 52 6.89 -6.53 15.14
N LEU A 53 7.33 -7.27 16.17
CA LEU A 53 6.51 -8.24 16.92
C LEU A 53 5.93 -7.63 18.21
N THR A 54 6.19 -6.33 18.45
CA THR A 54 5.73 -5.57 19.61
C THR A 54 4.73 -4.51 19.18
N GLU A 55 3.98 -3.96 20.13
CA GLU A 55 3.09 -2.82 19.86
C GLU A 55 3.83 -1.69 19.13
N VAL A 56 3.12 -1.09 18.17
CA VAL A 56 3.64 0.01 17.37
C VAL A 56 3.61 1.27 18.22
N PRO A 57 4.74 1.96 18.44
CA PRO A 57 4.74 3.20 19.21
C PRO A 57 3.88 4.27 18.53
N ASP A 58 3.29 5.18 19.31
CA ASP A 58 2.42 6.28 18.86
C ASP A 58 2.99 7.02 17.63
N GLN A 59 4.31 7.16 17.59
CA GLN A 59 5.04 7.74 16.47
C GLN A 59 5.78 6.66 15.67
N SER A 60 5.06 5.97 14.79
CA SER A 60 5.63 4.95 13.91
C SER A 60 6.44 5.56 12.77
N VAL A 61 7.76 5.28 12.73
CA VAL A 61 8.65 5.67 11.63
C VAL A 61 8.16 5.09 10.29
N PHE A 62 7.62 3.87 10.31
CA PHE A 62 7.03 3.22 9.15
C PHE A 62 5.86 4.04 8.57
N ILE A 63 4.90 4.44 9.42
CA ILE A 63 3.73 5.22 9.00
C ILE A 63 4.14 6.60 8.49
N GLN A 64 5.09 7.24 9.17
CA GLN A 64 5.60 8.55 8.75
C GLN A 64 6.16 8.51 7.33
N TYR A 65 7.01 7.54 7.03
CA TYR A 65 7.58 7.44 5.69
C TYR A 65 6.59 6.96 4.64
N LEU A 66 5.67 6.04 4.98
CA LEU A 66 4.58 5.64 4.09
C LEU A 66 3.74 6.87 3.68
N HIS A 67 3.32 7.67 4.66
CA HIS A 67 2.56 8.89 4.42
C HIS A 67 3.37 9.91 3.60
N LYS A 68 4.64 10.14 3.98
CA LYS A 68 5.54 11.06 3.25
C LYS A 68 5.63 10.69 1.76
N ARG A 69 5.86 9.41 1.44
CA ARG A 69 5.97 8.96 0.04
C ARG A 69 4.66 9.04 -0.73
N LEU A 70 3.52 8.83 -0.07
CA LEU A 70 2.22 9.04 -0.70
C LEU A 70 1.98 10.52 -1.05
N VAL A 71 2.37 11.44 -0.16
CA VAL A 71 2.20 12.89 -0.37
C VAL A 71 3.16 13.43 -1.44
N GLU A 72 4.42 13.01 -1.40
CA GLU A 72 5.46 13.47 -2.34
C GLU A 72 5.33 12.85 -3.73
N ASN A 73 4.54 11.77 -3.88
CA ASN A 73 4.34 11.09 -5.15
C ASN A 73 3.64 11.99 -6.19
N ASP A 74 4.26 12.13 -7.36
CA ASP A 74 3.73 12.81 -8.54
C ASP A 74 3.13 11.86 -9.58
N GLN A 75 3.36 10.55 -9.44
CA GLN A 75 2.85 9.55 -10.36
C GLN A 75 1.33 9.41 -10.24
N LYS A 76 0.62 9.45 -11.38
CA LYS A 76 -0.83 9.26 -11.43
C LYS A 76 -1.26 7.87 -10.92
N PHE A 77 -0.46 6.86 -11.22
CA PHE A 77 -0.66 5.48 -10.80
C PHE A 77 0.61 4.96 -10.14
N LEU A 78 0.50 4.45 -8.91
CA LEU A 78 1.60 3.93 -8.13
C LEU A 78 1.23 2.55 -7.58
N ALA A 79 1.96 1.51 -7.99
CA ALA A 79 1.76 0.17 -7.43
C ALA A 79 2.32 0.08 -6.01
N SER A 80 1.68 -0.72 -5.16
CA SER A 80 2.02 -0.77 -3.73
C SER A 80 3.41 -1.34 -3.48
N GLU A 81 3.92 -2.22 -4.35
CA GLU A 81 5.30 -2.66 -4.32
C GLU A 81 6.29 -1.50 -4.50
N PHE A 82 6.05 -0.62 -5.49
CA PHE A 82 6.92 0.54 -5.72
C PHE A 82 6.84 1.55 -4.59
N LEU A 83 5.63 1.79 -4.07
CA LEU A 83 5.45 2.62 -2.88
C LEU A 83 6.28 2.08 -1.71
N PHE A 84 6.15 0.79 -1.39
CA PHE A 84 6.89 0.14 -0.31
C PHE A 84 8.42 0.27 -0.50
N ARG A 85 8.91 -0.13 -1.67
CA ARG A 85 10.35 -0.07 -2.01
C ARG A 85 10.90 1.33 -1.84
N SER A 86 10.11 2.37 -2.16
CA SER A 86 10.56 3.75 -2.10
C SER A 86 10.95 4.21 -0.69
N PHE A 87 10.31 3.70 0.37
CA PHE A 87 10.63 4.10 1.75
C PHE A 87 11.26 3.02 2.62
N LYS A 88 11.32 1.77 2.16
CA LYS A 88 11.90 0.64 2.92
C LYS A 88 13.24 0.99 3.55
N GLU A 89 14.19 1.50 2.75
CA GLU A 89 15.53 1.86 3.24
C GLU A 89 15.49 2.95 4.31
N ALA A 90 14.64 3.97 4.14
CA ALA A 90 14.52 5.04 5.10
C ALA A 90 14.02 4.53 6.47
N VAL A 91 13.09 3.56 6.47
CA VAL A 91 12.63 2.92 7.72
C VAL A 91 13.74 2.07 8.33
N LEU A 92 14.49 1.30 7.53
CA LEU A 92 15.62 0.51 8.02
C LEU A 92 16.72 1.36 8.66
N TYR A 93 16.98 2.56 8.13
CA TYR A 93 18.01 3.46 8.67
C TYR A 93 17.56 4.26 9.90
N ASN A 94 16.26 4.52 10.04
CA ASN A 94 15.73 5.41 11.08
C ASN A 94 14.93 4.67 12.16
N SER A 95 14.95 3.33 12.17
CA SER A 95 14.26 2.53 13.18
C SER A 95 14.91 1.16 13.35
N ASN A 96 14.58 0.47 14.44
CA ASN A 96 14.97 -0.92 14.67
C ASN A 96 13.96 -1.92 14.08
N THR A 97 13.09 -1.47 13.17
CA THR A 97 12.05 -2.31 12.56
C THR A 97 12.52 -2.84 11.20
N ASN A 98 12.04 -4.03 10.82
CA ASN A 98 12.39 -4.64 9.54
C ASN A 98 11.15 -4.74 8.64
N PRO A 99 10.77 -3.67 7.94
CA PRO A 99 9.53 -3.61 7.19
C PRO A 99 9.46 -4.69 6.11
N GLN A 100 8.28 -5.30 5.97
CA GLN A 100 8.02 -6.39 5.03
C GLN A 100 6.92 -6.02 4.04
N TYR A 101 7.05 -6.57 2.83
CA TYR A 101 6.02 -6.54 1.81
C TYR A 101 5.94 -7.92 1.16
N GLY A 102 4.71 -8.42 0.97
CA GLY A 102 4.54 -9.70 0.31
C GLY A 102 3.10 -10.13 0.19
N THR A 103 2.90 -11.28 -0.45
CA THR A 103 1.60 -11.94 -0.56
C THR A 103 1.21 -12.59 0.77
N ILE A 104 -0.02 -12.36 1.21
CA ILE A 104 -0.66 -13.09 2.29
C ILE A 104 -0.94 -14.52 1.79
N GLN A 105 -0.25 -15.49 2.38
CA GLN A 105 -0.37 -16.89 2.00
C GLN A 105 -1.78 -17.43 2.28
N GLY A 106 -2.32 -18.25 1.38
CA GLY A 106 -3.65 -18.83 1.51
C GLY A 106 -4.83 -17.86 1.32
N ALA A 107 -4.58 -16.58 1.02
CA ALA A 107 -5.64 -15.58 0.86
C ALA A 107 -6.25 -15.50 -0.56
N GLY A 108 -5.74 -16.33 -1.49
CA GLY A 108 -6.17 -16.35 -2.89
C GLY A 108 -5.68 -15.15 -3.70
N ASP A 109 -4.36 -14.88 -3.63
CA ASP A 109 -3.67 -13.93 -4.51
C ASP A 109 -3.57 -14.49 -5.94
N GLU A 110 -3.85 -13.68 -6.95
CA GLU A 110 -3.76 -14.08 -8.36
C GLU A 110 -2.62 -13.33 -9.10
N GLY A 111 -1.73 -12.68 -8.36
CA GLY A 111 -0.60 -11.93 -8.92
C GLY A 111 -0.91 -10.47 -9.25
N GLY A 112 -2.04 -9.93 -8.78
CA GLY A 112 -2.34 -8.50 -8.86
C GLY A 112 -1.60 -7.67 -7.80
N ASP A 113 -1.73 -6.36 -7.89
CA ASP A 113 -1.20 -5.40 -6.92
C ASP A 113 -2.23 -4.30 -6.60
N PHE A 114 -2.11 -3.68 -5.43
CA PHE A 114 -2.85 -2.49 -5.10
C PHE A 114 -2.25 -1.29 -5.82
N ILE A 115 -3.12 -0.55 -6.53
CA ILE A 115 -2.72 0.66 -7.27
C ILE A 115 -3.27 1.89 -6.55
N PHE A 116 -2.38 2.77 -6.11
CA PHE A 116 -2.70 4.09 -5.62
C PHE A 116 -2.91 5.03 -6.81
N VAL A 117 -4.02 5.78 -6.79
CA VAL A 117 -4.39 6.71 -7.86
C VAL A 117 -4.40 8.13 -7.31
N LYS A 118 -3.56 9.01 -7.88
CA LYS A 118 -3.53 10.43 -7.52
C LYS A 118 -4.72 11.16 -8.15
N ARG A 119 -5.43 11.98 -7.37
CA ARG A 119 -6.59 12.78 -7.78
C ARG A 119 -6.26 14.26 -7.76
#